data_AF-A0A3S3N1Y4-F1
#
_entry.id   AF-A0A3S3N1Y4-F1
#
_cell.length_a   1.000
_cell.length_b   1.000
_cell.length_c   1.000
_cell.angle_alpha   90.00
_cell.angle_beta   90.00
_cell.angle_gamma   90.00
#
_symmetry.space_group_name_H-M   'P 1'
#
loop_
_entity.id
_entity.type
_entity.pdbx_description
1 polymer ?
#
loop_
_entity_poly.entity_id
_entity_poly.type
_entity_poly.pdbx_seq_one_letter_code
_entity_poly.pdbx_strand_id
1 'polypeptide(L)'
;MQEELKMDYVYDYMFHLLNEYSKLLTYKPTKPKKAIEFCLESMGCPAKGLVKEFMVESMVKTPAESSPCTLPPALDDTSLEGLLRKKENLTKQVEIWESQNKI
;
A
#
# COMPACT_ATOMS: atom_id res chain seq x y z
N MET A 1 1.99 15.82 2.23
CA MET A 1 2.71 14.93 1.30
C MET A 1 3.07 13.56 1.91
N GLN A 2 3.18 13.42 3.24
CA GLN A 2 3.52 12.14 3.88
C GLN A 2 2.31 11.26 4.27
N GLU A 3 1.09 11.73 4.05
CA GLU A 3 -0.11 10.99 4.47
C GLU A 3 -0.61 9.98 3.42
N GLU A 4 -0.26 10.14 2.15
CA GLU A 4 -0.77 9.30 1.06
C GLU A 4 -0.02 7.96 0.88
N LEU A 5 1.11 7.76 1.57
CA LEU A 5 1.98 6.59 1.41
C LEU A 5 2.36 5.95 2.76
N LYS A 6 1.38 5.91 3.68
CA LYS A 6 1.51 5.16 4.93
C LYS A 6 1.51 3.66 4.63
N MET A 7 2.35 2.90 5.33
CA MET A 7 2.43 1.44 5.16
C MET A 7 1.08 0.75 5.37
N ASP A 8 0.25 1.27 6.29
CA ASP A 8 -1.11 0.77 6.52
C ASP A 8 -1.94 0.80 5.22
N TYR A 9 -1.87 1.89 4.45
CA TYR A 9 -2.58 2.00 3.17
C TYR A 9 -2.02 1.09 2.09
N VAL A 10 -0.71 0.82 2.11
CA VAL A 10 -0.10 -0.16 1.21
C VAL A 10 -0.62 -1.56 1.52
N TYR A 11 -0.69 -1.94 2.80
CA TYR A 11 -1.20 -3.24 3.21
C TYR A 11 -2.71 -3.39 2.93
N ASP A 12 -3.51 -2.37 3.21
CA ASP A 12 -4.94 -2.34 2.90
C ASP A 12 -5.19 -2.49 1.39
N TYR A 13 -4.41 -1.79 0.58
CA TYR A 13 -4.48 -1.90 -0.88
C TYR A 13 -4.10 -3.30 -1.37
N MET A 14 -3.00 -3.88 -0.88
CA MET A 14 -2.58 -5.23 -1.24
C MET A 14 -3.66 -6.27 -0.88
N PHE A 15 -4.25 -6.15 0.31
CA PHE A 15 -5.33 -7.03 0.74
C PHE A 15 -6.57 -6.88 -0.16
N HIS A 16 -7.00 -5.65 -0.42
CA HIS A 16 -8.13 -5.37 -1.31
C HIS A 16 -7.91 -5.97 -2.70
N LEU A 17 -6.74 -5.74 -3.31
CA LEU A 17 -6.39 -6.24 -4.63
C LEU A 17 -6.46 -7.77 -4.71
N LEU A 18 -5.84 -8.47 -3.74
CA LEU A 18 -5.84 -9.93 -3.70
C LEU A 18 -7.25 -10.49 -3.49
N ASN A 19 -8.06 -9.84 -2.64
CA ASN A 19 -9.42 -10.24 -2.37
C ASN A 19 -10.32 -10.10 -3.61
N GLU A 20 -10.30 -8.95 -4.28
CA GLU A 20 -11.08 -8.74 -5.50
C GLU A 20 -10.61 -9.62 -6.66
N TYR A 21 -9.30 -9.81 -6.82
CA TYR A 21 -8.75 -10.70 -7.83
C TYR A 21 -9.16 -12.16 -7.60
N SER A 22 -9.23 -12.61 -6.34
CA SER A 22 -9.64 -13.98 -6.01
C SER A 22 -11.07 -14.31 -6.50
N LYS A 23 -11.95 -13.31 -6.61
CA LYS A 23 -13.32 -13.48 -7.13
C LYS A 23 -13.36 -13.79 -8.63
N LEU A 24 -12.31 -13.46 -9.36
CA LEU A 24 -12.20 -13.73 -10.80
C LEU A 24 -11.78 -15.18 -11.10
N LEU A 25 -11.38 -15.96 -10.07
CA LEU A 25 -10.93 -17.33 -10.26
C LEU A 25 -12.09 -18.22 -10.69
N THR A 26 -11.97 -18.82 -11.88
CA THR A 26 -12.96 -19.75 -12.46
C THR A 26 -12.75 -21.20 -12.03
N TYR A 27 -11.83 -21.44 -11.10
CA TYR A 27 -11.49 -22.76 -10.58
C TYR A 27 -11.29 -22.69 -9.06
N LYS A 28 -11.38 -23.85 -8.39
CA LYS A 28 -11.10 -23.97 -6.96
C LYS A 28 -9.58 -24.05 -6.72
N PRO A 29 -8.95 -23.06 -6.06
CA PRO A 29 -7.53 -23.13 -5.76
C PRO A 29 -7.21 -24.36 -4.91
N THR A 30 -6.15 -25.06 -5.29
CA THR A 30 -5.68 -26.27 -4.57
C THR A 30 -4.18 -26.17 -4.40
N LYS A 31 -3.66 -26.54 -3.21
CA LYS A 31 -2.22 -26.49 -2.91
C LYS A 31 -1.44 -27.41 -3.87
N PRO A 32 -0.46 -26.89 -4.63
CA PRO A 32 0.43 -27.71 -5.45
C PRO A 32 1.28 -28.67 -4.60
N LYS A 33 1.59 -29.87 -5.11
CA LYS A 33 2.41 -30.88 -4.39
C LYS A 33 3.78 -30.37 -3.95
N LYS A 34 4.37 -29.43 -4.71
CA LYS A 34 5.70 -28.85 -4.45
C LYS A 34 5.62 -27.51 -3.70
N ALA A 35 4.44 -27.08 -3.26
CA ALA A 35 4.30 -25.84 -2.52
C ALA A 35 4.98 -25.97 -1.16
N ILE A 36 5.95 -25.10 -0.91
CA ILE A 36 6.62 -24.95 0.38
C ILE A 36 5.77 -23.99 1.22
N GLU A 37 5.52 -24.37 2.46
CA GLU A 37 4.83 -23.49 3.40
C GLU A 37 5.71 -22.28 3.70
N PHE A 38 5.10 -21.10 3.61
CA PHE A 38 5.77 -19.83 3.82
C PHE A 38 5.07 -19.13 4.98
N CYS A 39 5.77 -19.02 6.11
CA CYS A 39 5.32 -18.32 7.31
C CYS A 39 6.14 -17.04 7.51
N LEU A 40 5.65 -16.12 8.33
CA LEU A 40 6.35 -14.86 8.65
C LEU A 40 7.76 -15.13 9.20
N GLU A 41 7.90 -16.16 10.02
CA GLU A 41 9.16 -16.63 10.58
C GLU A 41 10.11 -17.10 9.47
N SER A 42 9.58 -17.79 8.47
CA SER A 42 10.36 -18.28 7.34
C SER A 42 10.85 -17.16 6.41
N MET A 43 10.16 -16.01 6.36
CA MET A 43 10.65 -14.79 5.70
C MET A 43 11.79 -14.14 6.47
N GLY A 44 11.67 -14.06 7.80
CA GLY A 44 12.67 -13.43 8.65
C GLY A 44 13.92 -14.28 8.88
N CYS A 45 13.80 -15.61 8.84
CA CYS A 45 14.91 -16.55 9.05
C CYS A 45 16.16 -16.32 8.17
N PRO A 46 16.03 -16.16 6.84
CA PRO A 46 17.19 -15.91 5.97
C PRO A 46 17.70 -14.46 6.03
N ALA A 47 16.89 -13.51 6.54
CA ALA A 47 17.26 -12.11 6.63
C ALA A 47 18.37 -11.86 7.67
N LYS A 48 19.20 -10.85 7.45
CA LYS A 48 20.32 -10.47 8.33
C LYS A 48 20.34 -8.96 8.57
N GLY A 49 20.93 -8.55 9.71
CA GLY A 49 21.08 -7.14 10.07
C GLY A 49 19.73 -6.43 10.22
N LEU A 50 19.70 -5.14 9.84
CA LEU A 50 18.52 -4.26 9.97
C LEU A 50 17.28 -4.80 9.24
N VAL A 51 17.46 -5.51 8.13
CA VAL A 51 16.34 -6.12 7.40
C VAL A 51 15.62 -7.16 8.25
N LYS A 52 16.37 -7.97 9.01
CA LYS A 52 15.79 -8.94 9.94
C LYS A 52 15.04 -8.26 11.07
N GLU A 53 15.62 -7.20 11.62
CA GLU A 53 15.04 -6.42 12.72
C GLU A 53 13.69 -5.82 12.30
N PHE A 54 13.66 -5.10 11.17
CA PHE A 54 12.42 -4.53 10.63
C PHE A 54 11.37 -5.59 10.27
N MET A 55 11.79 -6.75 9.72
CA MET A 55 10.86 -7.84 9.44
C MET A 55 10.22 -8.38 10.71
N VAL A 56 11.00 -8.60 11.78
CA VAL A 56 10.50 -9.07 13.08
C VAL A 56 9.57 -8.05 13.73
N GLU A 57 9.91 -6.76 13.66
CA GLU A 57 9.06 -5.69 14.17
C GLU A 57 7.72 -5.59 13.44
N SER A 58 7.70 -5.86 12.13
CA SER A 58 6.49 -5.85 11.32
C SER A 58 5.59 -7.09 11.47
N MET A 59 6.02 -8.11 12.21
CA MET A 59 5.22 -9.33 12.39
C MET A 59 3.95 -9.02 13.17
N VAL A 60 2.81 -9.44 12.61
CA VAL A 60 1.50 -9.33 13.27
C VAL A 60 1.49 -10.24 14.50
N LYS A 61 1.49 -9.64 15.70
CA LYS A 61 1.51 -10.38 16.98
C LYS A 61 0.12 -10.84 17.42
N THR A 62 -0.90 -10.08 17.06
CA THR A 62 -2.30 -10.35 17.37
C THR A 62 -3.16 -9.91 16.19
N PRO A 63 -4.33 -10.55 15.97
CA PRO A 63 -5.32 -10.03 15.04
C PRO A 63 -5.66 -8.58 15.38
N ALA A 64 -6.03 -7.79 14.38
CA ALA A 64 -6.57 -6.47 14.63
C ALA A 64 -7.89 -6.61 15.41
N GLU A 65 -7.98 -5.96 16.56
CA GLU A 65 -9.21 -5.91 17.38
C GLU A 65 -10.31 -5.04 16.72
N SER A 66 -9.91 -4.16 15.79
CA SER A 66 -10.82 -3.34 14.99
C SER A 66 -11.01 -3.95 13.60
N SER A 67 -12.22 -3.81 13.04
CA SER A 67 -12.44 -4.09 11.63
C SER A 67 -11.54 -3.21 10.74
N PRO A 68 -11.17 -3.66 9.53
CA PRO A 68 -10.49 -2.81 8.56
C PRO A 68 -11.24 -1.49 8.38
N CYS A 69 -10.52 -0.39 8.20
CA CYS A 69 -11.17 0.88 7.91
C CYS A 69 -11.89 0.78 6.56
N THR A 70 -13.11 1.31 6.49
CA THR A 70 -13.80 1.44 5.21
C THR A 70 -13.03 2.45 4.37
N LEU A 71 -12.48 2.02 3.24
CA LEU A 71 -11.91 2.94 2.27
C LEU A 71 -12.98 3.99 1.94
N PRO A 72 -12.63 5.28 1.95
CA PRO A 72 -13.58 6.30 1.55
C PRO A 72 -14.08 5.97 0.14
N PRO A 73 -15.36 6.27 -0.16
CA PRO A 73 -15.90 6.05 -1.49
C PRO A 73 -15.04 6.75 -2.54
N ALA A 74 -15.04 6.21 -3.76
CA ALA A 74 -14.35 6.82 -4.88
C ALA A 74 -14.72 8.31 -4.96
N LEU A 75 -13.71 9.15 -5.22
CA LEU A 75 -13.94 10.56 -5.43
C LEU A 75 -14.93 10.75 -6.59
N ASP A 76 -15.94 11.58 -6.39
CA ASP A 76 -16.83 11.98 -7.48
C ASP A 76 -16.07 12.86 -8.48
N ASP A 77 -16.56 12.92 -9.71
CA ASP A 77 -15.88 13.61 -10.82
C ASP A 77 -15.53 15.07 -10.47
N THR A 78 -16.41 15.77 -9.75
CA THR A 78 -16.18 17.17 -9.39
C THR A 78 -15.05 17.33 -8.37
N SER A 79 -15.00 16.46 -7.37
CA SER A 79 -13.89 16.44 -6.41
C SER A 79 -12.58 16.03 -7.08
N LEU A 80 -12.63 15.09 -8.02
CA LEU A 80 -11.46 14.62 -8.76
C LEU A 80 -10.87 15.74 -9.62
N GLU A 81 -11.69 16.45 -10.38
CA GLU A 81 -11.26 17.63 -11.14
C GLU A 81 -10.67 18.71 -10.24
N GLY A 82 -11.31 18.96 -9.09
CA GLY A 82 -10.81 19.90 -8.09
C GLY A 82 -9.41 19.54 -7.59
N LEU A 83 -9.18 18.25 -7.32
CA LEU A 83 -7.89 17.72 -6.88
C LEU A 83 -6.83 17.83 -7.98
N LEU A 84 -7.17 17.48 -9.22
CA LEU A 84 -6.29 17.59 -10.39
C LEU A 84 -5.88 19.05 -10.64
N ARG A 85 -6.83 20.00 -10.58
CA ARG A 85 -6.56 21.43 -10.73
C ARG A 85 -5.66 21.95 -9.60
N LYS A 86 -5.91 21.53 -8.36
CA LYS A 86 -5.06 21.90 -7.22
C LYS A 86 -3.63 21.39 -7.41
N LYS A 87 -3.46 20.14 -7.85
CA LYS A 87 -2.17 19.56 -8.19
C LYS A 87 -1.46 20.40 -9.26
N GLU A 88 -2.14 20.72 -10.36
CA GLU A 88 -1.57 21.51 -11.45
C GLU A 88 -1.11 22.91 -10.98
N ASN A 89 -1.92 23.59 -10.17
CA ASN A 89 -1.59 24.91 -9.62
C ASN A 89 -0.35 24.86 -8.72
N LEU A 90 -0.24 23.84 -7.86
CA LEU A 90 0.93 23.65 -6.99
C LEU A 90 2.18 23.34 -7.81
N THR A 91 2.06 22.50 -8.85
CA THR A 91 3.18 22.22 -9.77
C THR A 91 3.68 23.49 -10.45
N LYS A 92 2.77 24.30 -11.01
CA LYS A 92 3.14 25.60 -11.61
C LYS A 92 3.80 26.54 -10.62
N GLN A 93 3.33 26.57 -9.37
CA GLN A 93 3.92 27.41 -8.33
C GLN A 93 5.37 27.00 -8.02
N VAL A 94 5.63 25.69 -7.93
CA VAL A 94 6.99 25.15 -7.72
C VAL A 94 7.89 25.48 -8.91
N GLU A 95 7.41 25.29 -10.14
CA GLU A 95 8.17 25.63 -11.37
C GLU A 95 8.56 27.11 -11.42
N ILE A 96 7.64 28.02 -11.02
CA ILE A 96 7.93 29.46 -10.93
C ILE A 96 9.01 29.71 -9.88
N TRP A 97 8.92 29.12 -8.69
CA TRP A 97 9.93 29.27 -7.65
C TRP A 97 11.30 28.73 -8.08
N GLU A 98 11.35 27.60 -8.78
CA GLU A 98 12.59 27.03 -9.33
C GLU A 98 13.18 27.96 -10.39
N SER A 99 12.36 28.58 -11.24
CA SER A 99 12.81 29.54 -12.25
C SER A 99 13.35 30.85 -11.66
N GLN A 100 12.77 31.32 -10.55
CA GLN A 100 13.15 32.55 -9.86
C GLN A 100 14.40 32.38 -8.98
N ASN A 101 14.66 31.16 -8.50
CA ASN A 101 15.82 30.82 -7.66
C ASN A 101 16.95 30.11 -8.43
N LYS A 102 16.97 30.21 -9.76
CA LYS A 102 18.11 29.77 -10.56
C LYS A 102 19.34 30.63 -10.23
N ILE A 103 20.32 30.01 -9.57
CA ILE A 103 21.74 30.42 -9.53
C ILE A 103 22.33 30.21 -10.93
#